data_AF-A0A2S0XP59-F1
#
_entry.id   AF-A0A2S0XP59-F1
#
_cell.length_a   1.000
_cell.length_b   1.000
_cell.length_c   1.000
_cell.angle_alpha   90.00
_cell.angle_beta   90.00
_cell.angle_gamma   90.00
#
_symmetry.space_group_name_H-M   'P 1'
#
loop_
_entity.id
_entity.type
_entity.pdbx_description
1 polymer ?
#
loop_
_entity_poly.entity_id
_entity_poly.type
_entity_poly.pdbx_seq_one_letter_code
_entity_poly.pdbx_strand_id
1 'polypeptide(L)'
;MMSPSQIEDLARLFAPHEALLAGLLARWDGAIAEGDGSHDRSHLMRVWALVCRIAATEPGADMEVLAVATLFHDCVSVEKNSPQRAMASRLSAEVARGLLRQAGWHEHRTEAVAHAIEAHSFSANIEPRSSEAAILRDADRLDALGALGIARVFYVAGRLGLPLYDADDPFAQHRPLDDRRFALDHF
;
A
#
# COMPACT_ATOMS: atom_id res chain seq x y z
N MET A 1 16.53 -8.38 6.03
CA MET A 1 16.62 -8.06 7.46
C MET A 1 17.10 -6.63 7.65
N MET A 2 16.27 -5.80 8.29
CA MET A 2 16.54 -4.39 8.56
C MET A 2 17.47 -4.23 9.77
N SER A 3 18.32 -3.20 9.78
CA SER A 3 19.11 -2.86 10.97
C SER A 3 18.21 -2.29 12.10
N PRO A 4 18.62 -2.39 13.38
CA PRO A 4 17.86 -1.80 14.48
C PRO A 4 17.51 -0.32 14.29
N SER A 5 18.47 0.48 13.78
CA SER A 5 18.22 1.90 13.49
C SER A 5 17.15 2.08 12.41
N GLN A 6 17.18 1.29 11.34
CA GLN A 6 16.14 1.36 10.29
C GLN A 6 14.76 0.99 10.84
N ILE A 7 14.68 -0.01 11.72
CA ILE A 7 13.44 -0.43 12.36
C ILE A 7 12.87 0.69 13.22
N GLU A 8 13.68 1.28 14.10
CA GLU A 8 13.26 2.39 14.94
C GLU A 8 12.84 3.61 14.12
N ASP A 9 13.62 3.97 13.11
CA ASP A 9 13.33 5.12 12.26
C ASP A 9 12.01 4.97 11.51
N LEU A 10 11.70 3.76 11.04
CA LEU A 10 10.44 3.48 10.35
C LEU A 10 9.27 3.43 11.32
N ALA A 11 9.41 2.74 12.46
CA ALA A 11 8.38 2.61 13.46
C ALA A 11 7.93 3.97 14.02
N ARG A 12 8.84 4.95 14.13
CA ARG A 12 8.53 6.32 14.58
C ARG A 12 7.52 7.07 13.71
N LEU A 13 7.29 6.63 12.47
CA LEU A 13 6.23 7.23 11.63
C LEU A 13 4.83 6.96 12.21
N PHE A 14 4.68 5.88 12.98
CA PHE A 14 3.38 5.34 13.40
C PHE A 14 3.03 5.65 14.85
N ALA A 15 3.54 6.75 15.40
CA ALA A 15 3.20 7.18 16.76
C ALA A 15 1.69 7.20 17.00
N PRO A 16 1.18 6.66 18.14
CA PRO A 16 1.90 6.14 19.31
C PRO A 16 2.17 4.61 19.29
N HIS A 17 2.15 3.97 18.12
CA HIS A 17 2.27 2.52 17.94
C HIS A 17 3.71 2.06 17.63
N GLU A 18 4.72 2.88 17.89
CA GLU A 18 6.11 2.63 17.52
C GLU A 18 6.64 1.33 18.13
N ALA A 19 6.37 1.09 19.42
CA ALA A 19 6.88 -0.08 20.12
C ALA A 19 6.30 -1.39 19.56
N LEU A 20 5.01 -1.38 19.22
CA LEU A 20 4.33 -2.50 18.58
C LEU A 20 4.97 -2.81 17.22
N LEU A 21 5.10 -1.80 16.36
CA LEU A 21 5.61 -1.99 15.01
C LEU A 21 7.09 -2.34 14.99
N ALA A 22 7.91 -1.74 15.86
CA ALA A 22 9.30 -2.12 16.02
C ALA A 22 9.43 -3.59 16.42
N GLY A 23 8.55 -4.07 17.31
CA GLY A 23 8.48 -5.48 17.69
C GLY A 23 8.17 -6.41 16.51
N LEU A 24 7.21 -6.05 15.65
CA LEU A 24 6.86 -6.84 14.47
C LEU A 24 7.98 -6.82 13.42
N LEU A 25 8.56 -5.64 13.15
CA LEU A 25 9.67 -5.48 12.20
C LEU A 25 10.91 -6.27 12.63
N ALA A 26 11.21 -6.36 13.93
CA ALA A 26 12.33 -7.15 14.44
C ALA A 26 12.16 -8.66 14.25
N ARG A 27 10.93 -9.14 14.00
CA ARG A 27 10.59 -10.54 13.71
C ARG A 27 10.47 -10.83 12.22
N TRP A 28 10.54 -9.80 11.38
CA TRP A 28 10.33 -9.91 9.95
C TRP A 28 11.66 -9.95 9.19
N ASP A 29 11.92 -11.06 8.50
CA ASP A 29 13.16 -11.25 7.74
C ASP A 29 13.23 -10.44 6.44
N GLY A 30 12.11 -9.82 6.05
CA GLY A 30 11.98 -9.00 4.85
C GLY A 30 12.67 -7.64 4.93
N ALA A 31 12.29 -6.77 3.99
CA ALA A 31 12.68 -5.38 3.94
C ALA A 31 11.57 -4.59 3.24
N ILE A 32 11.40 -3.34 3.63
CA ILE A 32 10.60 -2.39 2.84
C ILE A 32 11.47 -1.90 1.70
N ALA A 33 10.95 -1.92 0.48
CA ALA A 33 11.69 -1.51 -0.70
C ALA A 33 12.21 -0.07 -0.53
N GLU A 34 13.53 0.10 -0.62
CA GLU A 34 14.18 1.41 -0.68
C GLU A 34 14.49 1.75 -2.14
N GLY A 35 14.12 2.95 -2.59
CA GLY A 35 14.53 3.48 -3.89
C GLY A 35 13.54 3.31 -5.05
N ASP A 36 12.35 2.78 -4.82
CA ASP A 36 11.24 2.96 -5.77
C ASP A 36 10.51 4.26 -5.43
N GLY A 37 10.50 5.26 -6.31
CA GLY A 37 9.85 6.56 -6.04
C GLY A 37 8.31 6.47 -5.90
N SER A 38 7.76 5.26 -5.88
CA SER A 38 6.33 4.97 -5.90
C SER A 38 5.80 4.17 -4.70
N HIS A 39 6.61 3.40 -3.96
CA HIS A 39 6.16 2.62 -2.79
C HIS A 39 7.21 2.63 -1.65
N ASP A 40 7.97 3.72 -1.55
CA ASP A 40 9.00 3.90 -0.54
C ASP A 40 8.44 4.35 0.83
N ARG A 41 9.35 4.59 1.77
CA ARG A 41 9.07 5.22 3.08
C ARG A 41 8.19 6.48 2.97
N SER A 42 8.33 7.26 1.89
CA SER A 42 7.55 8.48 1.71
C SER A 42 6.07 8.17 1.43
N HIS A 43 5.80 7.09 0.71
CA HIS A 43 4.45 6.57 0.49
C HIS A 43 3.82 6.10 1.81
N LEU A 44 4.51 5.28 2.61
CA LEU A 44 4.02 4.88 3.93
C LEU A 44 3.69 6.07 4.84
N MET A 45 4.55 7.09 4.85
CA MET A 45 4.34 8.29 5.65
C MET A 45 3.06 9.05 5.24
N ARG A 46 2.80 9.18 3.94
CA ARG A 46 1.62 9.90 3.44
C ARG A 46 0.33 9.09 3.62
N VAL A 47 0.37 7.78 3.33
CA VAL A 47 -0.77 6.88 3.58
C VAL A 47 -1.11 6.88 5.05
N TRP A 48 -0.13 6.75 5.95
CA TRP A 48 -0.38 6.80 7.39
C TRP A 48 -1.00 8.14 7.83
N ALA A 49 -0.51 9.26 7.33
CA ALA A 49 -1.10 10.56 7.61
C ALA A 49 -2.56 10.68 7.12
N LEU A 50 -2.88 10.09 5.96
CA LEU A 50 -4.25 9.99 5.46
C LEU A 50 -5.12 9.08 6.32
N VAL A 51 -4.63 7.89 6.68
CA VAL A 51 -5.30 6.95 7.58
C VAL A 51 -5.67 7.63 8.90
N CYS A 52 -4.73 8.32 9.55
CA CYS A 52 -5.02 9.05 10.79
C CYS A 52 -6.09 10.12 10.64
N ARG A 53 -6.10 10.85 9.51
CA ARG A 53 -7.12 11.89 9.26
C ARG A 53 -8.51 11.30 9.01
N ILE A 54 -8.60 10.23 8.24
CA ILE A 54 -9.89 9.57 7.95
C ILE A 54 -10.39 8.87 9.21
N ALA A 55 -9.53 8.15 9.94
CA ALA A 55 -9.91 7.49 11.19
C ALA A 55 -10.39 8.48 12.26
N ALA A 56 -9.87 9.71 12.29
CA ALA A 56 -10.35 10.74 13.21
C ALA A 56 -11.81 11.16 12.98
N THR A 57 -12.38 10.88 11.79
CA THR A 57 -13.79 11.13 11.48
C THR A 57 -14.66 9.88 11.59
N GLU A 58 -14.08 8.71 11.82
CA GLU A 58 -14.76 7.41 11.84
C GLU A 58 -14.77 6.83 13.28
N PRO A 59 -15.91 6.88 14.00
CA PRO A 59 -15.98 6.38 15.36
C PRO A 59 -15.68 4.89 15.47
N GLY A 60 -14.78 4.52 16.38
CA GLY A 60 -14.52 3.12 16.75
C GLY A 60 -13.50 2.39 15.88
N ALA A 61 -12.80 3.07 14.97
CA ALA A 61 -11.71 2.47 14.21
C ALA A 61 -10.54 2.04 15.11
N ASP A 62 -10.06 0.82 14.96
CA ASP A 62 -8.90 0.30 15.70
C ASP A 62 -7.58 0.83 15.09
N MET A 63 -6.98 1.80 15.74
CA MET A 63 -5.74 2.45 15.29
C MET A 63 -4.52 1.52 15.27
N GLU A 64 -4.47 0.49 16.13
CA GLU A 64 -3.38 -0.49 16.07
C GLU A 64 -3.53 -1.41 14.86
N VAL A 65 -4.76 -1.85 14.56
CA VAL A 65 -5.06 -2.63 13.33
C VAL A 65 -4.67 -1.80 12.11
N LEU A 66 -5.06 -0.53 12.06
CA LEU A 66 -4.71 0.38 10.97
C LEU A 66 -3.20 0.61 10.86
N ALA A 67 -2.48 0.77 11.98
CA ALA A 67 -1.03 0.97 11.98
C ALA A 67 -0.30 -0.25 11.39
N VAL A 68 -0.65 -1.46 11.84
CA VAL A 68 -0.05 -2.70 11.32
C VAL A 68 -0.43 -2.89 9.86
N ALA A 69 -1.71 -2.72 9.51
CA ALA A 69 -2.17 -2.88 8.13
C ALA A 69 -1.45 -1.91 7.19
N THR A 70 -1.33 -0.63 7.56
CA THR A 70 -0.62 0.38 6.77
C THR A 70 0.85 0.06 6.62
N LEU A 71 1.53 -0.43 7.65
CA LEU A 71 2.95 -0.79 7.55
C LEU A 71 3.19 -1.93 6.54
N PHE A 72 2.31 -2.93 6.50
CA PHE A 72 2.51 -4.15 5.74
C PHE A 72 1.75 -4.22 4.41
N HIS A 73 0.87 -3.26 4.08
CA HIS A 73 -0.06 -3.40 2.96
C HIS A 73 0.60 -3.73 1.61
N ASP A 74 1.76 -3.13 1.33
CA ASP A 74 2.56 -3.32 0.11
C ASP A 74 3.94 -3.95 0.39
N CYS A 75 4.10 -4.68 1.51
CA CYS A 75 5.38 -5.26 1.90
C CYS A 75 5.88 -6.37 0.95
N VAL A 76 4.99 -7.00 0.17
CA VAL A 76 5.34 -7.94 -0.89
C VAL A 76 5.16 -7.28 -2.25
N SER A 77 6.28 -7.02 -2.93
CA SER A 77 6.27 -6.45 -4.28
C SER A 77 6.21 -7.54 -5.34
N VAL A 78 5.13 -7.52 -6.13
CA VAL A 78 5.01 -8.27 -7.38
C VAL A 78 5.08 -7.27 -8.55
N GLU A 79 5.87 -7.56 -9.58
CA GLU A 79 6.05 -6.66 -10.72
C GLU A 79 4.71 -6.23 -11.34
N LYS A 80 4.62 -4.96 -11.77
CA LYS A 80 3.35 -4.36 -12.23
C LYS A 80 2.78 -5.00 -13.50
N ASN A 81 3.62 -5.59 -14.34
CA ASN A 81 3.26 -6.31 -15.55
C ASN A 81 3.00 -7.82 -15.31
N SER A 82 3.17 -8.31 -14.08
CA SER A 82 2.98 -9.72 -13.75
C SER A 82 1.50 -10.10 -13.72
N PRO A 83 1.10 -11.27 -14.27
CA PRO A 83 -0.27 -11.78 -14.13
C PRO A 83 -0.64 -12.07 -12.67
N GLN A 84 0.34 -12.16 -11.78
CA GLN A 84 0.14 -12.39 -10.34
C GLN A 84 -0.01 -11.08 -9.55
N ARG A 85 -0.10 -9.91 -10.20
CA ARG A 85 -0.17 -8.62 -9.47
C ARG A 85 -1.34 -8.56 -8.48
N ALA A 86 -2.48 -9.17 -8.82
CA ALA A 86 -3.64 -9.26 -7.92
C ALA A 86 -3.37 -10.10 -6.66
N MET A 87 -2.29 -10.89 -6.62
CA MET A 87 -1.88 -11.67 -5.44
C MET A 87 -1.00 -10.87 -4.47
N ALA A 88 -0.45 -9.70 -4.87
CA ALA A 88 0.47 -8.94 -4.03
C ALA A 88 -0.14 -8.59 -2.66
N SER A 89 -1.36 -8.06 -2.62
CA SER A 89 -2.05 -7.72 -1.36
C SER A 89 -2.34 -8.95 -0.51
N ARG A 90 -2.68 -10.09 -1.13
CA ARG A 90 -2.87 -11.36 -0.42
C ARG A 90 -1.58 -11.86 0.22
N LEU A 91 -0.47 -11.80 -0.51
CA LEU A 91 0.83 -12.22 0.01
C LEU A 91 1.28 -11.32 1.16
N SER A 92 1.10 -10.00 1.03
CA SER A 92 1.31 -9.04 2.11
C SER A 92 0.44 -9.35 3.34
N ALA A 93 -0.83 -9.70 3.14
CA ALA A 93 -1.74 -10.08 4.21
C ALA A 93 -1.27 -11.35 4.94
N GLU A 94 -0.78 -12.37 4.22
CA GLU A 94 -0.23 -13.58 4.84
C GLU A 94 1.04 -13.31 5.66
N VAL A 95 1.91 -12.40 5.20
CA VAL A 95 3.09 -11.96 5.98
C VAL A 95 2.64 -11.34 7.30
N ALA A 96 1.72 -10.38 7.26
CA ALA A 96 1.21 -9.74 8.47
C ALA A 96 0.52 -10.75 9.40
N ARG A 97 -0.32 -11.64 8.86
CA ARG A 97 -1.00 -12.70 9.61
C ARG A 97 0.01 -13.60 10.35
N GLY A 98 1.07 -14.02 9.69
CA GLY A 98 2.13 -14.84 10.28
C GLY A 98 2.82 -14.14 11.45
N LEU A 99 3.23 -12.88 11.25
CA LEU A 99 3.90 -12.07 12.28
C LEU A 99 3.01 -11.81 13.50
N LEU A 100 1.74 -11.50 13.27
CA LEU A 100 0.77 -11.24 14.34
C LEU A 100 0.48 -12.49 15.18
N ARG A 101 0.31 -13.64 14.55
CA ARG A 101 0.13 -14.92 15.27
C ARG A 101 1.36 -15.26 16.12
N GLN A 102 2.56 -15.06 15.58
CA GLN A 102 3.80 -15.24 16.34
C GLN A 102 3.93 -14.24 17.51
N ALA A 103 3.40 -13.03 17.34
CA ALA A 103 3.33 -12.02 18.39
C ALA A 103 2.20 -12.27 19.42
N GLY A 104 1.41 -13.33 19.26
CA GLY A 104 0.34 -13.71 20.20
C GLY A 104 -0.93 -12.86 20.08
N TRP A 105 -1.15 -12.21 18.94
CA TRP A 105 -2.38 -11.46 18.71
C TRP A 105 -3.61 -12.38 18.67
N HIS A 106 -4.75 -11.84 19.11
CA HIS A 106 -6.03 -12.53 18.97
C HIS A 106 -6.38 -12.73 17.49
N GLU A 107 -6.98 -13.88 17.19
CA GLU A 107 -7.33 -14.26 15.81
C GLU A 107 -8.23 -13.21 15.14
N HIS A 108 -9.21 -12.65 15.84
CA HIS A 108 -10.11 -11.64 15.26
C HIS A 108 -9.37 -10.37 14.81
N ARG A 109 -8.37 -9.90 15.58
CA ARG A 109 -7.57 -8.72 15.19
C ARG A 109 -6.60 -9.06 14.07
N THR A 110 -6.03 -10.27 14.11
CA THR A 110 -5.16 -10.78 13.05
C THR A 110 -5.90 -10.80 11.71
N GLU A 111 -7.12 -11.33 11.69
CA GLU A 111 -7.94 -11.38 10.48
C GLU A 111 -8.42 -9.98 10.05
N ALA A 112 -8.66 -9.06 10.99
CA ALA A 112 -8.97 -7.67 10.66
C ALA A 112 -7.80 -6.98 9.92
N VAL A 113 -6.57 -7.14 10.41
CA VAL A 113 -5.36 -6.63 9.73
C VAL A 113 -5.20 -7.27 8.37
N ALA A 114 -5.30 -8.60 8.28
CA ALA A 114 -5.14 -9.34 7.04
C ALA A 114 -6.18 -8.88 6.00
N HIS A 115 -7.44 -8.71 6.40
CA HIS A 115 -8.50 -8.25 5.50
C HIS A 115 -8.29 -6.80 5.03
N ALA A 116 -7.88 -5.89 5.91
CA ALA A 116 -7.57 -4.52 5.55
C ALA A 116 -6.44 -4.45 4.50
N ILE A 117 -5.38 -5.24 4.69
CA ILE A 117 -4.31 -5.39 3.71
C ILE A 117 -4.82 -6.04 2.42
N GLU A 118 -5.64 -7.08 2.48
CA GLU A 118 -6.12 -7.75 1.26
C GLU A 118 -6.95 -6.81 0.38
N ALA A 119 -7.81 -6.01 1.01
CA ALA A 119 -8.83 -5.18 0.38
C ALA A 119 -8.37 -3.77 -0.04
N HIS A 120 -7.18 -3.31 0.36
CA HIS A 120 -6.70 -1.98 -0.05
C HIS A 120 -6.50 -1.90 -1.58
N SER A 121 -5.96 -2.96 -2.17
CA SER A 121 -5.48 -2.95 -3.54
C SER A 121 -6.61 -2.82 -4.57
N PHE A 122 -6.43 -1.91 -5.52
CA PHE A 122 -7.31 -1.78 -6.67
C PHE A 122 -7.34 -3.06 -7.52
N SER A 123 -6.17 -3.66 -7.81
CA SER A 123 -6.06 -4.83 -8.69
C SER A 123 -6.65 -6.11 -8.09
N ALA A 124 -6.69 -6.23 -6.77
CA ALA A 124 -7.31 -7.38 -6.10
C ALA A 124 -8.84 -7.33 -6.18
N ASN A 125 -9.42 -6.13 -6.27
CA ASN A 125 -10.86 -5.88 -6.37
C ASN A 125 -11.68 -6.60 -5.29
N ILE A 126 -11.19 -6.54 -4.04
CA ILE A 126 -11.85 -7.12 -2.87
C ILE A 126 -12.61 -6.02 -2.14
N GLU A 127 -13.86 -6.31 -1.79
CA GLU A 127 -14.71 -5.34 -1.09
C GLU A 127 -14.25 -5.19 0.38
N PRO A 128 -14.03 -3.95 0.87
CA PRO A 128 -13.80 -3.71 2.29
C PRO A 128 -15.05 -4.07 3.11
N ARG A 129 -14.87 -4.75 4.25
CA ARG A 129 -15.94 -5.27 5.10
C ARG A 129 -15.90 -4.71 6.52
N SER A 130 -14.86 -3.94 6.82
CA SER A 130 -14.69 -3.23 8.09
C SER A 130 -14.30 -1.78 7.82
N SER A 131 -14.48 -0.93 8.83
CA SER A 131 -14.06 0.46 8.77
C SER A 131 -12.55 0.57 8.52
N GLU A 132 -11.73 -0.28 9.13
CA GLU A 132 -10.28 -0.26 8.94
C GLU A 132 -9.89 -0.59 7.49
N ALA A 133 -10.55 -1.57 6.87
CA ALA A 133 -10.31 -1.92 5.48
C ALA A 133 -10.73 -0.78 4.53
N ALA A 134 -11.84 -0.10 4.81
CA ALA A 134 -12.29 1.05 4.03
C ALA A 134 -11.33 2.24 4.19
N ILE A 135 -10.93 2.56 5.42
CA ILE A 135 -10.01 3.66 5.73
C ILE A 135 -8.67 3.47 5.03
N LEU A 136 -8.05 2.28 5.14
CA LEU A 136 -6.76 2.01 4.50
C LEU A 136 -6.88 2.07 2.98
N ARG A 137 -7.94 1.48 2.41
CA ARG A 137 -8.20 1.54 0.96
C ARG A 137 -8.34 2.97 0.47
N ASP A 138 -9.08 3.81 1.18
CA ASP A 138 -9.29 5.21 0.79
C ASP A 138 -8.00 6.02 0.94
N ALA A 139 -7.25 5.83 2.03
CA ALA A 139 -5.97 6.50 2.24
C ALA A 139 -4.94 6.16 1.16
N ASP A 140 -4.79 4.88 0.81
CA ASP A 140 -3.87 4.42 -0.24
C ASP A 140 -4.26 4.99 -1.61
N ARG A 141 -5.54 4.93 -1.96
CA ARG A 141 -6.06 5.46 -3.23
C ARG A 141 -5.92 6.98 -3.32
N LEU A 142 -6.16 7.71 -2.23
CA LEU A 142 -5.96 9.15 -2.19
C LEU A 142 -4.49 9.55 -2.42
N ASP A 143 -3.52 8.74 -1.96
CA ASP A 143 -2.09 8.96 -2.23
C ASP A 143 -1.72 8.77 -3.72
N ALA A 144 -2.58 8.10 -4.49
CA ALA A 144 -2.43 7.92 -5.93
C ALA A 144 -3.12 9.02 -6.76
N LEU A 145 -3.73 10.03 -6.14
CA LEU A 145 -4.40 11.14 -6.82
C LEU A 145 -3.60 12.44 -6.79
N GLY A 146 -4.11 13.46 -7.49
CA GLY A 146 -3.52 14.80 -7.53
C GLY A 146 -2.15 14.87 -8.19
N ALA A 147 -1.39 15.91 -7.88
CA ALA A 147 -0.07 16.16 -8.50
C ALA A 147 0.91 15.00 -8.30
N LEU A 148 0.87 14.35 -7.14
CA LEU A 148 1.72 13.22 -6.84
C LEU A 148 1.30 11.97 -7.62
N GLY A 149 0.00 11.69 -7.71
CA GLY A 149 -0.54 10.64 -8.57
C GLY A 149 -0.07 10.79 -10.02
N ILE A 150 -0.20 12.00 -10.56
CA ILE A 150 0.26 12.33 -11.92
C ILE A 150 1.77 12.05 -12.07
N ALA A 151 2.59 12.52 -11.12
CA ALA A 151 4.02 12.26 -11.14
C ALA A 151 4.35 10.75 -11.10
N ARG A 152 3.64 9.97 -10.28
CA ARG A 152 3.82 8.52 -10.15
C ARG A 152 3.47 7.78 -11.44
N VAL A 153 2.39 8.15 -12.12
CA VAL A 153 2.00 7.55 -13.42
C VAL A 153 3.12 7.68 -14.43
N PHE A 154 3.64 8.89 -14.63
CA PHE A 154 4.72 9.12 -15.59
C PHE A 154 6.07 8.50 -15.17
N TYR A 155 6.38 8.50 -13.87
CA TYR A 155 7.56 7.81 -13.35
C TYR A 155 7.53 6.30 -13.64
N VAL A 156 6.38 5.67 -13.38
CA VAL A 156 6.19 4.23 -13.62
C VAL A 156 6.20 3.92 -15.12
N ALA A 157 5.51 4.70 -15.94
CA ALA A 157 5.51 4.54 -17.39
C ALA A 157 6.94 4.64 -17.96
N GLY A 158 7.71 5.64 -17.51
CA GLY A 158 9.12 5.79 -17.90
C GLY A 158 9.98 4.58 -17.49
N ARG A 159 9.77 4.02 -16.29
CA ARG A 159 10.46 2.80 -15.84
C ARG A 159 10.09 1.56 -16.64
N LEU A 160 8.87 1.48 -17.15
CA LEU A 160 8.38 0.40 -18.00
C LEU A 160 8.72 0.60 -19.48
N GLY A 161 9.34 1.73 -19.85
CA GLY A 161 9.64 2.07 -21.25
C GLY A 161 8.39 2.33 -22.08
N LEU A 162 7.28 2.70 -21.46
CA LEU A 162 6.03 2.99 -22.16
C LEU A 162 6.08 4.40 -22.77
N PRO A 163 5.59 4.57 -24.00
CA PRO A 163 5.38 5.90 -24.58
C PRO A 163 4.35 6.69 -23.75
N LEU A 164 4.48 8.02 -23.79
CA LEU A 164 3.57 8.90 -23.04
C LEU A 164 2.15 8.86 -23.60
N TYR A 165 2.00 8.85 -24.92
CA TYR A 165 0.73 8.87 -25.62
C TYR A 165 0.90 8.33 -27.05
N ASP A 166 -0.22 8.06 -27.72
CA ASP A 166 -0.25 7.72 -29.16
C ASP A 166 -0.13 9.00 -30.00
N ALA A 167 0.87 9.08 -30.89
CA ALA A 167 1.13 10.29 -31.66
C ALA A 167 -0.03 10.66 -32.62
N ASP A 168 -0.77 9.67 -33.12
CA ASP A 168 -1.88 9.87 -34.04
C ASP A 168 -3.21 10.11 -33.31
N ASP A 169 -3.34 9.63 -32.08
CA ASP A 169 -4.51 9.85 -31.22
C ASP A 169 -4.13 10.05 -29.74
N PRO A 170 -3.61 11.24 -29.36
CA PRO A 170 -3.07 11.49 -28.02
C PRO A 170 -4.09 11.34 -26.90
N PHE A 171 -5.38 11.50 -27.18
CA PHE A 171 -6.47 11.47 -26.19
C PHE A 171 -7.44 10.32 -26.41
N ALA A 172 -7.05 9.30 -27.19
CA ALA A 172 -7.85 8.11 -27.45
C ALA A 172 -9.29 8.44 -27.92
N GLN A 173 -9.46 9.42 -28.80
CA GLN A 173 -10.78 9.81 -29.33
C GLN A 173 -11.37 8.75 -30.28
N HIS A 174 -10.51 7.94 -30.91
CA HIS A 174 -10.88 6.97 -31.94
C HIS A 174 -10.43 5.54 -31.61
N ARG A 175 -9.93 5.31 -30.39
CA ARG A 175 -9.50 4.01 -29.86
C ARG A 175 -9.87 3.90 -28.37
N PRO A 176 -9.97 2.70 -27.79
CA PRO A 176 -10.08 2.58 -26.34
C PRO A 176 -8.79 3.05 -25.64
N LEU A 177 -8.92 3.48 -24.38
CA LEU A 177 -7.80 3.73 -23.48
C LEU A 177 -7.06 2.41 -23.20
N ASP A 178 -5.73 2.44 -23.25
CA ASP A 178 -4.84 1.32 -22.96
C ASP A 178 -3.64 1.79 -22.12
N ASP A 179 -3.82 1.83 -20.79
CA ASP A 179 -2.82 2.26 -19.81
C ASP A 179 -1.60 1.33 -19.71
N ARG A 180 -1.67 0.16 -20.34
CA ARG A 180 -0.53 -0.77 -20.49
C ARG A 180 0.37 -0.38 -21.65
N ARG A 181 -0.13 0.44 -22.57
CA ARG A 181 0.58 0.87 -23.76
C ARG A 181 0.96 2.34 -23.73
N PHE A 182 0.11 3.22 -23.17
CA PHE A 182 0.33 4.67 -23.15
C PHE A 182 0.10 5.24 -21.75
N ALA A 183 1.02 6.09 -21.29
CA ALA A 183 0.94 6.67 -19.94
C ALA A 183 -0.30 7.57 -19.75
N LEU A 184 -0.67 8.35 -20.77
CA LEU A 184 -1.77 9.30 -20.72
C LEU A 184 -3.14 8.62 -20.68
N ASP A 185 -3.23 7.38 -21.17
CA ASP A 185 -4.46 6.59 -21.16
C ASP A 185 -4.87 6.10 -19.76
N HIS A 186 -4.03 6.34 -18.76
CA HIS A 186 -4.35 6.03 -17.37
C HIS A 186 -5.41 6.97 -16.76
N PHE A 187 -5.70 8.10 -17.41
CA PHE A 187 -6.66 9.11 -16.97
C PHE A 187 -7.93 9.09 -17.83
#